data_AF-A0AAW8BQI4-F1
#
_entry.id   AF-A0AAW8BQI4-F1
#
_cell.length_a   1.000
_cell.length_b   1.000
_cell.length_c   1.000
_cell.angle_alpha   90.00
_cell.angle_beta   90.00
_cell.angle_gamma   90.00
#
_symmetry.space_group_name_H-M   'P 1'
#
loop_
_entity.id
_entity.type
_entity.pdbx_description
1 polymer ?
#
loop_
_entity_poly.entity_id
_entity_poly.type
_entity_poly.pdbx_seq_one_letter_code
_entity_poly.pdbx_strand_id
1 'polypeptide(L)'
;MALTSDPNDPRLTRGIDTEAKGQADTYLTLSDAERAKGFVRPVRRTYVHARGTTQQKPACGQATTMSLAIAETYARDPSFYGATFCVGCQMHLPVNEFDWDDGSQVGS
;
A
#
# COMPACT_ATOMS: atom_id res chain seq x y z
N MET A 1 10.72 -7.49 -5.33
CA MET A 1 9.25 -7.36 -5.44
C MET A 1 8.91 -7.25 -6.91
N ALA A 2 8.03 -8.10 -7.44
CA ALA A 2 7.56 -8.00 -8.82
C ALA A 2 6.37 -7.05 -8.92
N LEU A 3 6.20 -6.44 -10.10
CA LEU A 3 5.14 -5.49 -10.41
C LEU A 3 4.42 -5.91 -11.68
N THR A 4 3.13 -5.61 -11.76
CA THR A 4 2.32 -5.82 -12.96
C THR A 4 1.33 -4.67 -13.12
N SER A 5 0.92 -4.39 -14.35
CA SER A 5 -0.23 -3.54 -14.65
C SER A 5 -1.43 -4.32 -15.18
N ASP A 6 -1.33 -5.66 -15.24
CA ASP A 6 -2.45 -6.54 -15.59
C ASP A 6 -3.24 -6.86 -14.31
N PRO A 7 -4.50 -6.38 -14.17
CA PRO A 7 -5.32 -6.67 -13.01
C PRO A 7 -5.71 -8.15 -12.88
N ASN A 8 -5.54 -8.95 -13.94
CA ASN A 8 -5.85 -10.38 -13.96
C ASN A 8 -4.61 -11.27 -13.76
N ASP A 9 -3.44 -10.70 -13.46
CA ASP A 9 -2.23 -11.50 -13.21
C ASP A 9 -2.48 -12.49 -12.06
N PRO A 10 -2.31 -13.81 -12.28
CA PRO A 10 -2.67 -14.84 -11.31
C PRO A 10 -1.81 -14.83 -10.04
N ARG A 11 -0.71 -14.06 -10.03
CA ARG A 11 0.17 -13.91 -8.86
C ARG A 11 -0.29 -12.82 -7.89
N LEU A 12 -1.33 -12.07 -8.25
CA LEU A 12 -1.90 -11.02 -7.39
C LEU A 12 -2.67 -11.60 -6.21
N THR A 13 -2.40 -11.07 -5.03
CA THR A 13 -3.26 -11.26 -3.85
C THR A 13 -4.18 -10.06 -3.67
N ARG A 14 -5.41 -10.29 -3.19
CA ARG A 14 -6.43 -9.25 -2.99
C ARG A 14 -6.93 -9.24 -1.55
N GLY A 15 -7.33 -8.06 -1.08
CA GLY A 15 -7.93 -7.87 0.25
C GLY A 15 -6.92 -7.64 1.36
N ILE A 16 -7.42 -7.78 2.59
CA ILE A 16 -6.64 -7.67 3.84
C ILE A 16 -6.30 -9.06 4.37
N ASP A 17 -5.26 -9.14 5.19
CA ASP A 17 -4.81 -10.37 5.79
C ASP A 17 -5.42 -10.58 7.18
N THR A 18 -5.78 -11.83 7.49
CA THR A 18 -6.23 -12.25 8.82
C THR A 18 -5.10 -12.79 9.68
N GLU A 19 -3.98 -13.17 9.06
CA GLU A 19 -2.78 -13.69 9.71
C GLU A 19 -1.51 -13.25 8.95
N ALA A 20 -0.35 -13.35 9.58
CA ALA A 20 0.92 -12.97 8.98
C ALA A 20 1.31 -13.93 7.84
N LYS A 21 1.56 -13.39 6.65
CA LYS A 21 1.96 -14.18 5.47
C LYS A 21 3.05 -13.54 4.61
N GLY A 22 3.56 -12.38 5.00
CA GLY A 22 4.59 -11.66 4.25
C GLY A 22 4.05 -10.89 3.05
N GLN A 23 4.97 -10.40 2.19
CA GLN A 23 4.62 -9.61 1.02
C GLN A 23 3.99 -10.47 -0.08
N ALA A 24 3.16 -9.85 -0.92
CA ALA A 24 2.67 -10.49 -2.13
C ALA A 24 3.82 -10.76 -3.10
N ASP A 25 3.71 -11.83 -3.89
CA ASP A 25 4.70 -12.15 -4.93
C ASP A 25 4.80 -11.02 -5.97
N THR A 26 3.64 -10.51 -6.39
CA THR A 26 3.49 -9.43 -7.36
C THR A 26 2.48 -8.39 -6.87
N TYR A 27 2.76 -7.11 -7.11
CA TYR A 27 1.84 -6.00 -6.82
C TYR A 27 1.32 -5.37 -8.11
N LEU A 28 0.01 -5.12 -8.15
CA LEU A 28 -0.63 -4.37 -9.22
C LEU A 28 -0.25 -2.90 -9.10
N THR A 29 0.11 -2.24 -10.19
CA THR A 29 0.36 -0.79 -10.27
C THR A 29 -0.37 -0.23 -11.49
N LEU A 30 -0.59 1.08 -11.52
CA LEU A 30 -0.94 1.74 -12.77
C LEU A 30 0.17 1.54 -13.80
N SER A 31 -0.15 1.51 -15.09
CA SER A 31 0.88 1.43 -16.13
C SER A 31 1.80 2.65 -16.10
N ASP A 32 3.01 2.52 -16.64
CA ASP A 32 3.96 3.63 -16.70
C ASP A 32 3.38 4.84 -17.44
N ALA A 33 2.59 4.60 -18.50
CA ALA A 33 1.88 5.64 -19.24
C ALA A 33 0.82 6.36 -18.38
N GLU A 34 0.09 5.66 -17.51
CA GLU A 34 -0.85 6.30 -16.59
C GLU A 34 -0.13 7.13 -15.52
N ARG A 35 0.98 6.62 -14.97
CA ARG A 35 1.78 7.35 -13.95
C ARG A 35 2.46 8.59 -14.55
N ALA A 36 2.81 8.57 -15.84
CA ALA A 36 3.41 9.70 -16.55
C ALA A 36 2.45 10.88 -16.80
N LYS A 37 1.12 10.70 -16.63
CA LYS A 37 0.13 11.79 -16.80
C LYS A 37 0.14 12.83 -15.66
N GLY A 38 1.04 12.71 -14.69
CA GLY A 38 1.17 13.61 -13.53
C GLY A 38 0.48 13.10 -12.27
N PHE A 39 0.78 13.70 -11.11
CA PHE A 39 0.30 13.24 -9.80
C PHE A 39 -0.66 14.25 -9.16
N VAL A 40 -1.70 13.74 -8.49
CA VAL A 40 -2.68 14.56 -7.73
C VAL A 40 -2.27 14.77 -6.27
N ARG A 41 -1.31 13.98 -5.79
CA ARG A 41 -0.66 14.13 -4.48
C ARG A 41 0.87 14.06 -4.63
N PRO A 42 1.65 14.57 -3.67
CA PRO A 42 3.08 14.31 -3.61
C PRO A 42 3.39 12.80 -3.57
N VAL A 43 4.47 12.39 -4.24
CA VAL A 43 4.96 11.01 -4.16
C VAL A 43 5.57 10.78 -2.79
N ARG A 44 4.97 9.88 -2.01
CA ARG A 44 5.42 9.49 -0.68
C ARG A 44 5.71 8.00 -0.68
N ARG A 45 6.88 7.64 -0.13
CA ARG A 45 7.36 6.25 -0.16
C ARG A 45 7.26 5.55 1.18
N THR A 46 7.14 6.29 2.26
CA THR A 46 7.16 5.74 3.61
C THR A 46 5.88 6.09 4.32
N TYR A 47 5.29 5.10 4.99
CA TYR A 47 4.09 5.23 5.79
C TYR A 47 4.23 4.40 7.07
N VAL A 48 3.49 4.76 8.11
CA VAL A 48 3.55 4.16 9.45
C VAL A 48 2.21 3.52 9.77
N HIS A 49 2.23 2.32 10.35
CA HIS A 49 1.03 1.67 10.89
C HIS A 49 0.61 2.34 12.20
N ALA A 50 -0.18 3.41 12.08
CA ALA A 50 -0.49 4.35 13.15
C ALA A 50 -1.81 4.06 13.88
N ARG A 51 -2.72 3.31 13.24
CA ARG A 51 -4.05 2.97 13.77
C ARG A 51 -4.28 1.47 13.60
N GLY A 52 -5.37 0.95 14.14
CA GLY A 52 -5.72 -0.45 14.03
C GLY A 52 -6.82 -0.83 15.01
N THR A 53 -7.28 -2.06 14.94
CA THR A 53 -8.32 -2.59 15.83
C THR A 53 -7.83 -3.82 16.57
N THR A 54 -8.43 -4.11 17.73
CA THR A 54 -8.15 -5.37 18.45
C THR A 54 -8.72 -6.58 17.72
N GLN A 55 -9.64 -6.40 16.76
CA GLN A 55 -10.20 -7.49 15.96
C GLN A 55 -9.27 -7.95 14.82
N GLN A 56 -8.43 -7.06 14.28
CA GLN A 56 -7.44 -7.40 13.24
C GLN A 56 -6.02 -7.34 13.77
N LYS A 57 -5.50 -6.13 13.98
CA LYS A 57 -4.17 -5.89 14.50
C LYS A 57 -4.12 -4.49 15.14
N PRO A 58 -3.62 -4.36 16.38
CA PRO A 58 -3.34 -3.03 16.93
C PRO A 58 -2.23 -2.35 16.12
N ALA A 59 -2.19 -1.02 16.14
CA ALA A 59 -1.12 -0.24 15.54
C ALA A 59 0.25 -0.70 16.06
N CYS A 60 1.17 -1.08 15.17
CA CYS A 60 2.52 -1.49 15.57
C CYS A 60 3.54 -0.35 15.55
N GLY A 61 3.19 0.80 14.96
CA GLY A 61 4.07 1.97 14.87
C GLY A 61 5.28 1.80 13.94
N GLN A 62 5.38 0.70 13.19
CA GLN A 62 6.49 0.47 12.27
C GLN A 62 6.31 1.23 10.96
N ALA A 63 7.41 1.80 10.47
CA ALA A 63 7.49 2.44 9.16
C ALA A 63 7.76 1.40 8.06
N THR A 64 6.97 1.45 6.99
CA THR A 64 7.19 0.64 5.79
C THR A 64 7.53 1.55 4.62
N THR A 65 8.61 1.25 3.90
CA THR A 65 9.00 1.96 2.69
C THR A 65 8.69 1.12 1.46
N MET A 66 7.81 1.62 0.59
CA MET A 66 7.41 0.95 -0.65
C MET A 66 8.31 1.29 -1.85
N SER A 67 8.15 0.50 -2.92
CA SER A 67 8.76 0.78 -4.22
C SER A 67 8.21 2.06 -4.84
N LEU A 68 9.00 2.69 -5.73
CA LEU A 68 8.62 3.94 -6.39
C LEU A 68 7.32 3.80 -7.21
N ALA A 69 7.14 2.71 -7.96
CA ALA A 69 5.97 2.54 -8.82
C ALA A 69 4.65 2.42 -8.02
N ILE A 70 4.67 1.80 -6.83
CA ILE A 70 3.49 1.77 -5.93
C ILE A 70 3.24 3.18 -5.38
N ALA A 71 4.29 3.89 -4.96
CA ALA A 71 4.17 5.25 -4.45
C ALA A 71 3.60 6.21 -5.50
N GLU A 72 4.07 6.13 -6.74
CA GLU A 72 3.54 6.88 -7.88
C GLU A 72 2.10 6.49 -8.21
N THR A 73 1.73 5.22 -8.02
CA THR A 73 0.34 4.76 -8.18
C THR A 73 -0.58 5.46 -7.18
N TYR A 74 -0.23 5.50 -5.88
CA TYR A 74 -0.97 6.27 -4.89
C TYR A 74 -0.99 7.77 -5.18
N ALA A 75 0.13 8.33 -5.66
CA ALA A 75 0.23 9.74 -5.97
C ALA A 75 -0.66 10.14 -7.17
N ARG A 76 -0.88 9.22 -8.11
CA ARG A 76 -1.76 9.38 -9.27
C ARG A 76 -3.22 9.11 -8.94
N ASP A 77 -3.49 8.05 -8.20
CA ASP A 77 -4.82 7.58 -7.80
C ASP A 77 -4.79 7.12 -6.32
N PRO A 78 -5.11 8.02 -5.37
CA PRO A 78 -5.06 7.71 -3.94
C PRO A 78 -5.96 6.53 -3.54
N SER A 79 -7.04 6.29 -4.27
CA SER A 79 -8.02 5.24 -3.96
C SER A 79 -7.70 3.89 -4.61
N PHE A 80 -6.58 3.77 -5.33
CA PHE A 80 -6.24 2.59 -6.12
C PHE A 80 -6.14 1.29 -5.29
N TYR A 81 -5.68 1.40 -4.04
CA TYR A 81 -5.55 0.27 -3.12
C TYR A 81 -6.45 0.42 -1.90
N GLY A 82 -7.12 -0.68 -1.51
CA GLY A 82 -7.84 -0.77 -0.24
C GLY A 82 -6.99 -1.27 0.93
N ALA A 83 -5.83 -1.88 0.66
CA ALA A 83 -4.93 -2.42 1.68
C ALA A 83 -3.46 -2.19 1.31
N THR A 84 -2.59 -2.08 2.32
CA THR A 84 -1.14 -1.94 2.15
C THR A 84 -0.37 -2.80 3.15
N PHE A 85 0.86 -3.16 2.81
CA PHE A 85 1.68 -4.06 3.62
C PHE A 85 2.34 -3.35 4.81
N CYS A 86 2.34 -3.98 5.98
CA CYS A 86 3.10 -3.55 7.14
C CYS A 86 4.28 -4.49 7.40
N VAL A 87 5.52 -3.99 7.35
CA VAL A 87 6.73 -4.80 7.61
C VAL A 87 6.85 -5.24 9.07
N GLY A 88 6.25 -4.52 10.02
CA GLY A 88 6.21 -4.93 11.42
C GLY A 88 5.24 -6.09 11.65
N CYS A 89 4.04 -5.98 11.08
CA CYS A 89 2.98 -6.97 11.27
C CYS A 89 3.09 -8.18 10.33
N GLN A 90 3.81 -8.04 9.20
CA GLN A 90 3.90 -9.01 8.11
C GLN A 90 2.53 -9.33 7.47
N MET A 91 1.70 -8.29 7.32
CA MET A 91 0.30 -8.36 6.89
C MET A 91 -0.08 -7.18 6.00
N HIS A 92 -0.99 -7.40 5.06
CA HIS A 92 -1.74 -6.35 4.38
C HIS A 92 -2.93 -5.93 5.23
N LEU A 93 -2.99 -4.65 5.59
CA LEU A 93 -4.03 -4.08 6.45
C LEU A 93 -4.72 -2.92 5.73
N PRO A 94 -5.92 -2.51 6.15
CA PRO A 94 -6.65 -1.40 5.54
C PRO A 94 -5.79 -0.13 5.43
N VAL A 95 -5.81 0.54 4.27
CA VAL A 95 -4.97 1.74 4.05
C VAL A 95 -5.25 2.87 5.03
N ASN A 96 -6.51 2.99 5.50
CA ASN A 96 -6.90 4.01 6.47
C ASN A 96 -6.30 3.78 7.88
N GLU A 97 -5.62 2.66 8.13
CA GLU A 97 -4.84 2.43 9.35
C GLU A 97 -3.45 3.08 9.33
N PHE A 98 -3.01 3.56 8.16
CA PHE A 98 -1.66 4.06 7.97
C PHE A 98 -1.64 5.57 7.73
N ASP A 99 -0.58 6.19 8.22
CA ASP A 99 -0.29 7.60 7.96
C ASP A 99 1.02 7.70 7.16
N TRP A 100 1.07 8.62 6.21
CA TRP A 100 2.30 9.03 5.56
C TRP A 100 3.26 9.70 6.55
N ASP A 101 4.51 9.91 6.15
CA ASP A 101 5.53 10.60 6.93
C ASP A 101 5.19 12.05 7.31
N ASP A 102 4.28 12.69 6.57
CA ASP A 102 3.72 14.00 6.89
C ASP A 102 2.47 13.96 7.82
N GLY A 103 2.09 12.77 8.29
CA GLY A 103 0.94 12.55 9.18
C GLY A 103 -0.43 12.51 8.49
N SER A 104 -0.50 12.67 7.16
CA SER A 104 -1.75 12.49 6.41
C SER A 104 -2.09 11.01 6.22
N GLN A 105 -3.37 10.67 6.17
CA GLN A 105 -3.81 9.27 6.03
C GLN A 105 -3.46 8.70 4.64
N VAL A 106 -3.08 7.43 4.58
CA VAL A 106 -2.88 6.69 3.32
C VAL A 106 -4.24 6.36 2.71
N GLY A 107 -4.38 6.62 1.40
CA GLY A 107 -5.58 6.26 0.63
C GLY A 107 -6.74 7.25 0.69
N SER A 108 -6.52 8.49 1.18
CA SER A 108 -7.53 9.55 1.31
C SER A 108 -7.40 10.74 0.34
#